data_AF-A0A7W6PIM2-F1
#
_entry.id   AF-A0A7W6PIM2-F1
#
_cell.length_a   1.000
_cell.length_b   1.000
_cell.length_c   1.000
_cell.angle_alpha   90.00
_cell.angle_beta   90.00
_cell.angle_gamma   90.00
#
_symmetry.space_group_name_H-M   'P 1'
#
loop_
_entity.id
_entity.type
_entity.pdbx_description
1 polymer ?
#
loop_
_entity_poly.entity_id
_entity_poly.type
_entity_poly.pdbx_seq_one_letter_code
_entity_poly.pdbx_strand_id
1 'polypeptide(L)'
;MPPPPFELERTMIDLYYWPTPNGHKVTLFLEEAGLDYTLKPVNIGKGEQFEPDFLQISPNNKMPAIVDHAPVDGGGAQSVFESGAILLYLAEKTGRFLPRDARGRIAALEWLFWQMGGLGPMSGQMGHFTVYAPDKIPYAIERYNAEVRRLHGVLDKRLAEHAFLAGSDYGIADMASYPWIEVYADIRPDYADFPHLKRWHDAIAARPATRRAYALKEQVNPNAGKPLSEEERKHLFGKR
;
A
#
# COMPACT_ATOMS: atom_id res chain seq x y z
N MET A 1 -32.55 18.38 -7.46
CA MET A 1 -32.26 17.37 -8.50
C MET A 1 -30.98 16.66 -8.09
N PRO A 2 -30.94 15.31 -8.09
CA PRO A 2 -29.66 14.61 -7.99
C PRO A 2 -28.79 14.98 -9.20
N PRO A 3 -27.45 15.06 -9.04
CA PRO A 3 -26.56 15.29 -10.18
C PRO A 3 -26.73 14.18 -11.23
N PRO A 4 -26.50 14.47 -12.52
CA PRO A 4 -26.60 13.44 -13.56
C PRO A 4 -25.59 12.32 -13.28
N PRO A 5 -25.88 11.08 -13.71
CA PRO A 5 -24.93 9.99 -13.62
C PRO A 5 -23.70 10.40 -14.43
N PHE A 6 -22.60 10.69 -13.73
CA PHE A 6 -21.31 10.91 -14.37
C PHE A 6 -21.05 9.72 -15.28
N GLU A 7 -20.76 10.01 -16.55
CA GLU A 7 -20.31 9.04 -17.54
C GLU A 7 -19.21 8.16 -16.91
N LEU A 8 -19.56 6.89 -16.68
CA LEU A 8 -18.65 5.82 -16.29
C LEU A 8 -17.58 5.52 -17.35
N GLU A 9 -17.50 6.31 -18.43
CA GLU A 9 -16.73 5.95 -19.62
C GLU A 9 -15.26 6.38 -19.61
N ARG A 10 -14.78 7.25 -18.71
CA ARG A 10 -13.38 7.73 -18.81
C ARG A 10 -12.69 8.01 -17.48
N THR A 11 -12.58 7.03 -16.59
CA THR A 11 -11.52 7.08 -15.56
C THR A 11 -10.58 5.90 -15.73
N MET A 12 -10.02 5.75 -16.93
CA MET A 12 -9.07 4.69 -17.21
C MET A 12 -7.75 4.98 -16.48
N ILE A 13 -7.50 4.25 -15.40
CA ILE A 13 -6.23 4.26 -14.68
C ILE A 13 -5.38 3.10 -15.18
N ASP A 14 -4.17 3.38 -15.69
CA ASP A 14 -3.15 2.34 -15.78
C ASP A 14 -2.45 2.22 -14.43
N LEU A 15 -2.47 1.04 -13.82
CA LEU A 15 -1.79 0.77 -12.55
C LEU A 15 -0.57 -0.13 -12.78
N TYR A 16 0.62 0.45 -12.61
CA TYR A 16 1.89 -0.27 -12.62
C TYR A 16 2.10 -1.00 -11.29
N TYR A 17 2.00 -2.33 -11.31
CA TYR A 17 1.73 -3.14 -10.13
C TYR A 17 2.62 -4.38 -10.00
N TRP A 18 2.89 -4.73 -8.75
CA TRP A 18 3.40 -6.01 -8.30
C TRP A 18 2.78 -6.33 -6.93
N PRO A 19 2.50 -7.60 -6.57
CA PRO A 19 1.82 -7.95 -5.33
C PRO A 19 2.73 -7.81 -4.10
N THR A 20 2.96 -6.54 -3.73
CA THR A 20 3.67 -6.10 -2.54
C THR A 20 2.71 -5.30 -1.66
N PRO A 21 3.05 -5.05 -0.38
CA PRO A 21 2.26 -4.16 0.47
C PRO A 21 1.97 -2.80 -0.16
N ASN A 22 2.97 -2.15 -0.77
CA ASN A 22 2.79 -0.84 -1.41
C ASN A 22 1.88 -0.92 -2.64
N GLY A 23 1.98 -1.98 -3.45
CA GLY A 23 1.07 -2.22 -4.56
C GLY A 23 -0.38 -2.39 -4.10
N HIS A 24 -0.58 -3.16 -3.03
CA HIS A 24 -1.91 -3.44 -2.51
C HIS A 24 -2.65 -2.20 -2.02
N LYS A 25 -1.95 -1.18 -1.51
CA LYS A 25 -2.56 0.11 -1.13
C LYS A 25 -3.42 0.68 -2.27
N VAL A 26 -2.88 0.69 -3.48
CA VAL A 26 -3.57 1.30 -4.64
C VAL A 26 -4.70 0.40 -5.13
N THR A 27 -4.48 -0.92 -5.19
CA THR A 27 -5.57 -1.85 -5.57
C THR A 27 -6.72 -1.82 -4.56
N LEU A 28 -6.44 -1.64 -3.27
CA LEU A 28 -7.49 -1.48 -2.26
C LEU A 28 -8.34 -0.25 -2.54
N PHE A 29 -7.71 0.88 -2.88
CA PHE A 29 -8.43 2.08 -3.25
C PHE A 29 -9.28 1.86 -4.50
N LEU A 30 -8.70 1.36 -5.59
CA LEU A 30 -9.39 1.20 -6.87
C LEU A 30 -10.60 0.26 -6.74
N GLU A 31 -10.44 -0.86 -6.03
CA GLU A 31 -11.51 -1.84 -5.78
C GLU A 31 -12.63 -1.31 -4.87
N GLU A 32 -12.29 -0.49 -3.89
CA GLU A 32 -13.25 0.19 -3.01
C GLU A 32 -13.99 1.32 -3.73
N ALA A 33 -13.26 2.04 -4.59
CA ALA A 33 -13.77 3.13 -5.39
C ALA A 33 -14.63 2.63 -6.57
N GLY A 34 -14.48 1.37 -6.98
CA GLY A 34 -15.10 0.82 -8.17
C GLY A 34 -14.63 1.56 -9.43
N LEU A 35 -13.37 2.00 -9.44
CA LEU A 35 -12.76 2.65 -10.60
C LEU A 35 -12.32 1.59 -11.59
N ASP A 36 -12.47 1.87 -12.88
CA ASP A 36 -11.91 1.03 -13.93
C ASP A 36 -10.40 1.25 -14.03
N TYR A 37 -9.65 0.15 -14.10
CA TYR A 37 -8.20 0.22 -14.23
C TYR A 37 -7.65 -0.96 -15.02
N THR A 38 -6.53 -0.71 -15.69
CA THR A 38 -5.73 -1.75 -16.33
C THR A 38 -4.50 -2.02 -15.49
N LEU A 39 -4.29 -3.27 -15.08
CA LEU A 39 -3.04 -3.68 -14.45
C LEU A 39 -1.92 -3.75 -15.49
N LYS A 40 -0.81 -3.10 -15.19
CA LYS A 40 0.47 -3.18 -15.91
C LYS A 40 1.49 -3.83 -14.97
N PRO A 41 1.71 -5.15 -15.05
CA PRO A 41 2.70 -5.81 -14.20
C PRO A 41 4.09 -5.19 -14.34
N VAL A 42 4.77 -4.96 -13.22
CA VAL A 42 6.20 -4.59 -13.15
C VAL A 42 6.88 -5.61 -12.26
N ASN A 43 7.46 -6.65 -12.86
CA ASN A 43 8.12 -7.73 -12.15
C ASN A 43 9.46 -7.27 -11.57
N ILE A 44 9.41 -6.85 -10.30
CA ILE A 44 10.59 -6.39 -9.58
C ILE A 44 11.64 -7.48 -9.32
N GLY A 45 11.24 -8.75 -9.38
CA GLY A 45 12.15 -9.89 -9.34
C GLY A 45 12.97 -10.06 -10.62
N LYS A 46 12.55 -9.44 -11.73
CA LYS A 46 13.29 -9.40 -13.00
C LYS A 46 13.99 -8.07 -13.26
N GLY A 47 13.82 -7.08 -12.38
CA GLY A 47 14.39 -5.74 -12.57
C GLY A 47 13.61 -4.84 -13.52
N GLU A 48 12.35 -5.15 -13.86
CA GLU A 48 11.53 -4.37 -14.80
C GLU A 48 11.31 -2.91 -14.35
N GLN A 49 11.50 -2.61 -13.07
CA GLN A 49 11.47 -1.26 -12.51
C GLN A 49 12.64 -0.36 -12.97
N PHE A 50 13.65 -0.92 -13.64
CA PHE A 50 14.77 -0.19 -14.21
C PHE A 50 14.62 0.08 -15.71
N GLU A 51 13.57 -0.45 -16.35
CA GLU A 51 13.35 -0.25 -17.77
C GLU A 51 13.05 1.23 -18.09
N PRO A 52 13.57 1.78 -19.21
CA PRO A 52 13.44 3.20 -19.54
C PRO A 52 12.00 3.70 -19.54
N ASP A 53 11.05 2.90 -20.05
CA ASP A 53 9.64 3.27 -20.14
C ASP A 53 8.99 3.40 -18.75
N PHE A 54 9.36 2.54 -17.79
CA PHE A 54 8.87 2.67 -16.42
C PHE A 54 9.51 3.84 -15.68
N LEU A 55 10.80 4.12 -15.93
CA LEU A 55 11.50 5.25 -15.31
C LEU A 55 10.94 6.62 -15.74
N GLN A 56 10.31 6.72 -16.91
CA GLN A 56 9.58 7.92 -17.31
C GLN A 56 8.35 8.19 -16.43
N ILE A 57 7.80 7.15 -15.80
CA ILE A 57 6.60 7.22 -14.96
C ILE A 57 7.00 7.32 -13.48
N SER A 58 7.95 6.49 -13.04
CA SER A 58 8.48 6.46 -11.68
C SER A 58 10.00 6.56 -11.71
N PRO A 59 10.57 7.78 -11.67
CA PRO A 59 12.02 7.97 -11.72
C PRO A 59 12.73 7.39 -10.49
N ASN A 60 11.99 7.15 -9.40
CA ASN A 60 12.48 6.47 -8.20
C ASN A 60 12.58 4.94 -8.36
N ASN A 61 12.39 4.38 -9.56
CA ASN A 61 12.48 2.94 -9.86
C ASN A 61 11.63 2.07 -8.92
N LYS A 62 10.50 2.59 -8.43
CA LYS A 62 9.63 1.87 -7.48
C LYS A 62 8.19 1.87 -7.94
N MET A 63 7.58 0.72 -7.80
CA MET A 63 6.13 0.55 -7.88
C MET A 63 5.50 0.74 -6.49
N PRO A 64 4.21 1.09 -6.39
CA PRO A 64 3.27 1.36 -7.49
C PRO A 64 3.51 2.71 -8.16
N ALA A 65 3.05 2.80 -9.41
CA ALA A 65 2.82 4.06 -10.10
C ALA A 65 1.50 3.95 -10.89
N ILE A 66 0.89 5.09 -11.20
CA ILE A 66 -0.28 5.14 -12.08
C ILE A 66 -0.07 6.11 -13.24
N VAL A 67 -0.81 5.89 -14.32
CA VAL A 67 -1.09 6.92 -15.33
C VAL A 67 -2.61 7.11 -15.38
N ASP A 68 -3.05 8.32 -15.08
CA ASP A 68 -4.45 8.72 -15.23
C ASP A 68 -4.65 9.36 -16.60
N HIS A 69 -5.45 8.70 -17.45
CA HIS A 69 -5.74 9.15 -18.81
C HIS A 69 -6.85 10.19 -18.89
N ALA A 70 -7.47 10.53 -17.77
CA ALA A 70 -8.57 11.49 -17.69
C ALA A 70 -8.53 12.26 -16.35
N PRO A 71 -7.50 13.09 -16.14
CA PRO A 71 -7.41 13.90 -14.93
C PRO A 71 -8.57 14.90 -14.85
N VAL A 72 -8.93 15.28 -13.62
CA VAL A 72 -10.10 16.14 -13.34
C VAL A 72 -9.97 17.57 -13.88
N ASP A 73 -8.76 18.00 -14.21
CA ASP A 73 -8.48 19.32 -14.79
C ASP A 73 -8.67 19.36 -16.32
N GLY A 74 -8.97 18.21 -16.95
CA GLY A 74 -9.13 18.09 -18.40
C GLY A 74 -7.80 18.15 -19.17
N GLY A 75 -6.67 18.06 -18.48
CA GLY A 75 -5.33 18.02 -19.07
C GLY A 75 -5.02 16.69 -19.78
N GLY A 76 -3.80 16.61 -20.33
CA GLY A 76 -3.26 15.36 -20.85
C GLY A 76 -3.02 14.33 -19.73
N ALA A 77 -2.65 13.10 -20.10
CA ALA A 77 -2.44 12.03 -19.13
C ALA A 77 -1.42 12.42 -18.04
N GLN A 78 -1.75 12.10 -16.78
CA GLN A 78 -0.95 12.45 -15.61
C GLN A 78 -0.37 11.18 -14.97
N SER A 79 0.96 11.10 -14.87
CA SER A 79 1.63 10.05 -14.09
C SER A 79 1.73 10.44 -12.61
N VAL A 80 1.56 9.47 -11.70
CA VAL A 80 1.76 9.65 -10.26
C VAL A 80 2.49 8.43 -9.70
N PHE A 81 3.64 8.66 -9.06
CA PHE A 81 4.37 7.66 -8.28
C PHE A 81 4.30 7.99 -6.79
N GLU A 82 4.82 7.11 -5.93
CA GLU A 82 4.64 7.10 -4.47
C GLU A 82 3.21 6.73 -4.03
N SER A 83 3.07 5.56 -3.39
CA SER A 83 1.76 5.03 -2.99
C SER A 83 0.90 5.98 -2.14
N GLY A 84 1.52 6.79 -1.27
CA GLY A 84 0.78 7.80 -0.48
C GLY A 84 0.25 8.96 -1.34
N ALA A 85 1.04 9.42 -2.32
CA ALA A 85 0.61 10.46 -3.25
C ALA A 85 -0.49 9.94 -4.18
N ILE A 86 -0.39 8.70 -4.66
CA ILE A 86 -1.43 8.04 -5.47
C ILE A 86 -2.75 7.94 -4.70
N LEU A 87 -2.71 7.48 -3.44
CA LEU A 87 -3.91 7.41 -2.59
C LEU A 87 -4.55 8.78 -2.39
N LEU A 88 -3.75 9.81 -2.10
CA LEU A 88 -4.24 11.17 -1.95
C LEU A 88 -4.86 11.71 -3.25
N TYR A 89 -4.17 11.52 -4.37
CA TYR A 89 -4.64 11.89 -5.71
C TYR A 89 -5.99 11.25 -6.04
N LEU A 90 -6.12 9.94 -5.86
CA LEU A 90 -7.35 9.21 -6.16
C LEU A 90 -8.48 9.61 -5.20
N ALA A 91 -8.17 9.87 -3.92
CA ALA A 91 -9.14 10.36 -2.95
C ALA A 91 -9.69 11.73 -3.34
N GLU A 92 -8.83 12.63 -3.83
CA GLU A 92 -9.22 13.96 -4.31
C GLU A 92 -10.01 13.88 -5.62
N LYS A 93 -9.54 13.07 -6.58
CA LYS A 93 -10.23 12.83 -7.86
C LYS A 93 -11.66 12.31 -7.66
N THR A 94 -11.84 11.36 -6.75
CA THR A 94 -13.14 10.71 -6.52
C THR A 94 -13.97 11.41 -5.44
N GLY A 95 -13.35 12.23 -4.59
CA GLY A 95 -13.96 12.78 -3.39
C GLY A 95 -14.34 11.73 -2.35
N ARG A 96 -13.67 10.57 -2.33
CA ARG A 96 -13.92 9.40 -1.45
C ARG A 96 -12.73 9.10 -0.56
N PHE A 97 -12.99 8.43 0.58
CA PHE A 97 -11.97 7.88 1.50
C PHE A 97 -11.01 8.90 2.15
N LEU A 98 -11.33 10.18 2.06
CA LEU A 98 -10.66 11.29 2.73
C LEU A 98 -11.71 12.29 3.21
N PRO A 99 -11.77 12.62 4.52
CA PRO A 99 -12.71 13.60 5.02
C PRO A 99 -12.52 14.97 4.37
N ARG A 100 -13.61 15.71 4.18
CA ARG A 100 -13.61 17.04 3.55
C ARG A 100 -13.50 18.18 4.55
N ASP A 101 -13.87 17.95 5.80
CA ASP A 101 -13.67 18.94 6.86
C ASP A 101 -12.19 19.04 7.21
N ALA A 102 -11.75 20.23 7.60
CA ALA A 102 -10.33 20.51 7.83
C ALA A 102 -9.72 19.61 8.92
N ARG A 103 -10.48 19.27 9.97
CA ARG A 103 -9.96 18.47 11.09
C ARG A 103 -9.81 17.00 10.71
N GLY A 104 -10.84 16.41 10.11
CA GLY A 104 -10.81 15.04 9.61
C GLY A 104 -9.76 14.84 8.53
N ARG A 105 -9.60 15.82 7.62
CA ARG A 105 -8.57 15.77 6.58
C ARG A 105 -7.17 15.75 7.17
N ILE A 106 -6.86 16.63 8.12
CA ILE A 106 -5.55 16.66 8.76
C ILE A 106 -5.28 15.36 9.53
N ALA A 107 -6.25 14.85 10.29
CA ALA A 107 -6.10 13.57 10.98
C ALA A 107 -5.78 12.42 10.00
N ALA A 108 -6.49 12.34 8.86
CA ALA A 108 -6.21 11.33 7.85
C ALA A 108 -4.79 11.47 7.25
N LEU A 109 -4.34 12.70 6.99
CA LEU A 109 -3.01 12.97 6.45
C LEU A 109 -1.90 12.66 7.46
N GLU A 110 -2.08 12.97 8.74
CA GLU A 110 -1.13 12.60 9.81
C GLU A 110 -0.84 11.10 9.80
N TRP A 111 -1.90 10.28 9.74
CA TRP A 111 -1.76 8.83 9.72
C TRP A 111 -1.23 8.29 8.38
N LEU A 112 -1.60 8.91 7.25
CA LEU A 112 -1.02 8.57 5.94
C LEU A 112 0.49 8.82 5.92
N PHE A 113 0.94 10.00 6.36
CA PHE A 113 2.36 10.33 6.38
C PHE A 113 3.13 9.55 7.45
N TRP A 114 2.51 9.27 8.61
CA TRP A 114 3.06 8.35 9.61
C TRP A 114 3.30 6.95 9.02
N GLN A 115 2.37 6.44 8.20
CA GLN A 115 2.54 5.16 7.53
C GLN A 115 3.72 5.21 6.55
N MET A 116 3.79 6.26 5.73
CA MET A 116 4.82 6.43 4.70
C MET A 116 6.23 6.63 5.28
N GLY A 117 6.36 7.33 6.41
CA GLY A 117 7.63 7.61 7.07
C GLY A 117 8.03 6.64 8.18
N GLY A 118 7.09 5.87 8.72
CA GLY A 118 7.28 4.98 9.87
C GLY A 118 6.97 3.53 9.55
N LEU A 119 5.69 3.16 9.59
CA LEU A 119 5.24 1.76 9.50
C LEU A 119 5.80 1.02 8.29
N GLY A 120 5.67 1.60 7.09
CA GLY A 120 6.13 0.96 5.85
C GLY A 120 7.65 0.74 5.83
N PRO A 121 8.46 1.82 5.89
CA PRO A 121 9.91 1.70 5.85
C PRO A 121 10.49 0.78 6.94
N MET A 122 10.03 0.90 8.19
CA MET A 122 10.56 0.10 9.31
C MET A 122 10.19 -1.38 9.18
N SER A 123 8.97 -1.68 8.71
CA SER A 123 8.56 -3.07 8.41
C SER A 123 9.38 -3.66 7.27
N GLY A 124 9.70 -2.87 6.24
CA GLY A 124 10.60 -3.28 5.17
C GLY A 124 12.01 -3.63 5.67
N GLN A 125 12.56 -2.84 6.61
CA GLN A 125 13.86 -3.14 7.22
C GLN A 125 13.78 -4.40 8.12
N MET A 126 12.73 -4.53 8.93
CA MET A 126 12.51 -5.72 9.75
C MET A 126 12.47 -6.99 8.88
N GLY A 127 11.71 -6.96 7.79
CA GLY A 127 11.64 -8.05 6.82
C GLY A 127 12.98 -8.32 6.14
N HIS A 128 13.72 -7.27 5.75
CA HIS A 128 15.04 -7.42 5.16
C HIS A 128 15.99 -8.16 6.11
N PHE A 129 16.21 -7.68 7.33
CA PHE A 129 17.18 -8.28 8.24
C PHE A 129 16.74 -9.64 8.81
N THR A 130 15.42 -9.86 8.96
CA THR A 130 14.91 -11.11 9.55
C THR A 130 14.73 -12.20 8.49
N VAL A 131 14.13 -11.89 7.34
CA VAL A 131 13.75 -12.88 6.32
C VAL A 131 14.80 -12.96 5.22
N TYR A 132 15.19 -11.83 4.64
CA TYR A 132 15.91 -11.83 3.37
C TYR A 132 17.42 -11.80 3.49
N ALA A 133 18.00 -11.09 4.47
CA ALA A 133 19.43 -10.92 4.60
C ALA A 133 20.13 -12.28 4.76
N PRO A 134 21.18 -12.55 3.96
CA PRO A 134 21.90 -13.82 4.01
C PRO A 134 22.64 -13.99 5.34
N ASP A 135 23.22 -12.90 5.85
CA ASP A 135 23.86 -12.86 7.16
C ASP A 135 22.87 -12.36 8.21
N LYS A 136 22.77 -13.07 9.32
CA LYS A 136 21.97 -12.62 10.46
C LYS A 136 22.80 -11.64 11.28
N ILE A 137 22.29 -10.42 11.42
CA ILE A 137 22.89 -9.33 12.20
C ILE A 137 21.99 -9.12 13.43
N PRO A 138 22.33 -9.70 14.61
CA PRO A 138 21.43 -9.69 15.77
C PRO A 138 20.95 -8.30 16.16
N TYR A 139 21.86 -7.31 16.19
CA TYR A 139 21.53 -5.93 16.51
C TYR A 139 20.50 -5.31 15.54
N ALA A 140 20.65 -5.55 14.23
CA ALA A 140 19.71 -5.01 13.23
C ALA A 140 18.34 -5.68 13.36
N ILE A 141 18.32 -7.01 13.54
CA ILE A 141 17.10 -7.78 13.76
C ILE A 141 16.38 -7.24 15.00
N GLU A 142 17.07 -7.14 16.15
CA GLU A 142 16.50 -6.63 17.39
C GLU A 142 15.95 -5.22 17.23
N ARG A 143 16.75 -4.30 16.66
CA ARG A 143 16.37 -2.90 16.45
C ARG A 143 15.08 -2.75 15.64
N TYR A 144 14.97 -3.41 14.49
CA TYR A 144 13.82 -3.24 13.61
C TYR A 144 12.59 -4.03 14.10
N ASN A 145 12.76 -5.18 14.75
CA ASN A 145 11.65 -5.88 15.40
C ASN A 145 11.07 -5.04 16.56
N ALA A 146 11.94 -4.44 17.39
CA ALA A 146 11.51 -3.56 18.48
C ALA A 146 10.76 -2.32 17.95
N GLU A 147 11.26 -1.69 16.88
CA GLU A 147 10.58 -0.52 16.30
C GLU A 147 9.23 -0.87 15.66
N VAL A 148 9.13 -1.98 14.92
CA VAL A 148 7.85 -2.42 14.35
C VAL A 148 6.86 -2.78 15.46
N ARG A 149 7.30 -3.47 16.52
CA ARG A 149 6.45 -3.72 17.70
C ARG A 149 5.98 -2.43 18.37
N ARG A 150 6.83 -1.40 18.47
CA ARG A 150 6.44 -0.07 18.96
C ARG A 150 5.38 0.56 18.06
N LEU A 151 5.53 0.49 16.74
CA LEU A 151 4.58 1.02 15.76
C LEU A 151 3.23 0.28 15.81
N HIS A 152 3.22 -1.04 16.01
CA HIS A 152 2.00 -1.79 16.32
C HIS A 152 1.32 -1.29 17.59
N GLY A 153 2.09 -1.02 18.65
CA GLY A 153 1.56 -0.42 19.88
C GLY A 153 0.98 1.00 19.68
N VAL A 154 1.52 1.78 18.74
CA VAL A 154 0.93 3.08 18.35
C VAL A 154 -0.41 2.89 17.65
N LEU A 155 -0.49 1.95 16.71
CA LEU A 155 -1.75 1.62 16.03
C LEU A 155 -2.80 1.11 17.01
N ASP A 156 -2.43 0.16 17.87
CA ASP A 156 -3.36 -0.45 18.82
C ASP A 156 -3.98 0.60 19.75
N LYS A 157 -3.15 1.49 20.32
CA LYS A 157 -3.64 2.61 21.15
C LYS A 157 -4.58 3.54 20.39
N ARG A 158 -4.23 3.90 19.15
CA ARG A 158 -5.10 4.74 18.30
C ARG A 158 -6.44 4.05 18.04
N LEU A 159 -6.39 2.75 17.75
CA LEU A 159 -7.53 1.93 17.39
C LEU A 159 -8.37 1.53 18.60
N ALA A 160 -7.87 1.70 19.83
CA ALA A 160 -8.68 1.56 21.05
C ALA A 160 -9.78 2.62 21.11
N GLU A 161 -9.49 3.83 20.63
CA GLU A 161 -10.39 4.99 20.70
C GLU A 161 -11.19 5.20 19.40
N HIS A 162 -10.73 4.65 18.28
CA HIS A 162 -11.30 4.87 16.96
C HIS A 162 -11.51 3.56 16.19
N ALA A 163 -12.55 3.52 15.35
CA ALA A 163 -12.81 2.37 14.49
C ALA A 163 -11.71 2.21 13.43
N PHE A 164 -11.24 3.33 12.88
CA PHE A 164 -10.22 3.45 11.84
C PHE A 164 -9.22 4.56 12.20
N LEU A 165 -8.11 4.66 11.48
CA LEU A 165 -7.00 5.54 11.86
C LEU A 165 -7.38 7.01 11.88
N ALA A 166 -8.17 7.46 10.91
CA ALA A 166 -8.61 8.85 10.82
C ALA A 166 -9.86 9.16 11.68
N GLY A 167 -10.47 8.16 12.33
CA GLY A 167 -11.70 8.34 13.12
C GLY A 167 -12.69 7.19 12.96
N SER A 168 -13.94 7.52 12.64
CA SER A 168 -15.03 6.53 12.51
C SER A 168 -15.06 5.82 11.16
N ASP A 169 -14.51 6.43 10.12
CA ASP A 169 -14.66 5.99 8.74
C ASP A 169 -13.36 5.43 8.17
N TYR A 170 -13.49 4.37 7.37
CA TYR A 170 -12.39 3.76 6.62
C TYR A 170 -11.88 4.72 5.55
N GLY A 171 -10.57 4.94 5.50
CA GLY A 171 -9.96 5.88 4.57
C GLY A 171 -8.58 5.49 4.06
N ILE A 172 -7.96 6.43 3.33
CA ILE A 172 -6.65 6.22 2.72
C ILE A 172 -5.53 5.93 3.74
N ALA A 173 -5.65 6.44 4.97
CA ALA A 173 -4.71 6.11 6.05
C ALA A 173 -4.74 4.62 6.39
N ASP A 174 -5.94 4.02 6.42
CA ASP A 174 -6.15 2.61 6.68
C ASP A 174 -5.67 1.76 5.49
N MET A 175 -6.05 2.13 4.26
CA MET A 175 -5.59 1.47 3.03
C MET A 175 -4.06 1.48 2.91
N ALA A 176 -3.41 2.55 3.38
CA ALA A 176 -1.97 2.66 3.39
C ALA A 176 -1.32 1.73 4.42
N SER A 177 -1.96 1.55 5.59
CA SER A 177 -1.38 0.82 6.72
C SER A 177 -1.69 -0.67 6.69
N TYR A 178 -2.89 -1.05 6.27
CA TYR A 178 -3.37 -2.44 6.32
C TYR A 178 -2.47 -3.44 5.59
N PRO A 179 -1.98 -3.15 4.36
CA PRO A 179 -1.11 -4.10 3.67
C PRO A 179 0.23 -4.36 4.37
N TRP A 180 0.61 -3.52 5.35
CA TRP A 180 1.83 -3.67 6.12
C TRP A 180 1.65 -4.47 7.42
N ILE A 181 0.43 -4.86 7.75
CA ILE A 181 0.12 -5.77 8.88
C ILE A 181 0.08 -7.20 8.32
N GLU A 182 0.90 -8.10 8.87
CA GLU A 182 1.08 -9.50 8.40
C GLU A 182 1.81 -9.72 7.05
N VAL A 183 2.66 -8.79 6.62
CA VAL A 183 3.45 -8.95 5.37
C VAL A 183 4.29 -10.23 5.35
N TYR A 184 4.85 -10.60 6.50
CA TYR A 184 5.76 -11.73 6.64
C TYR A 184 5.07 -12.81 7.47
N ALA A 185 4.84 -13.98 6.87
CA ALA A 185 4.07 -15.06 7.49
C ALA A 185 4.65 -15.51 8.84
N ASP A 186 5.98 -15.48 8.96
CA ASP A 186 6.72 -15.90 10.16
C ASP A 186 6.92 -14.77 11.19
N ILE A 187 6.51 -13.53 10.87
CA ILE A 187 6.73 -12.34 11.72
C ILE A 187 5.40 -11.59 11.85
N ARG A 188 4.41 -12.27 12.41
CA ARG A 188 3.09 -11.69 12.66
C ARG A 188 3.09 -10.85 13.95
N PRO A 189 2.24 -9.81 14.03
CA PRO A 189 1.98 -9.14 15.30
C PRO A 189 1.49 -10.16 16.34
N ASP A 190 1.93 -10.01 17.59
CA ASP A 190 1.31 -10.72 18.69
C ASP A 190 -0.02 -10.04 19.03
N TYR A 191 -1.11 -10.60 18.51
CA TYR A 191 -2.44 -10.03 18.73
C TYR A 191 -2.95 -10.16 20.17
N ALA A 192 -2.30 -10.96 21.02
CA ALA A 192 -2.61 -10.94 22.45
C ALA A 192 -2.23 -9.58 23.07
N ASP A 193 -1.14 -8.98 22.59
CA ASP A 193 -0.69 -7.66 23.02
C ASP A 193 -1.39 -6.50 22.28
N PHE A 194 -1.96 -6.77 21.10
CA PHE A 194 -2.55 -5.75 20.22
C PHE A 194 -3.98 -6.10 19.76
N PRO A 195 -4.95 -6.20 20.68
CA PRO A 195 -6.32 -6.63 20.37
C PRO A 195 -7.09 -5.65 19.46
N HIS A 196 -6.84 -4.35 19.55
CA HIS A 196 -7.52 -3.33 18.74
C HIS A 196 -6.96 -3.28 17.31
N LEU A 197 -5.65 -3.50 17.17
CA LEU A 197 -5.02 -3.76 15.88
C LEU A 197 -5.64 -4.98 15.21
N LYS A 198 -5.81 -6.09 15.96
CA LYS A 198 -6.45 -7.30 15.45
C LYS A 198 -7.87 -7.02 14.94
N ARG A 199 -8.69 -6.35 15.76
CA ARG A 199 -10.07 -6.00 15.40
C ARG A 199 -10.13 -5.19 14.10
N TRP A 200 -9.31 -4.16 13.99
CA TRP A 200 -9.23 -3.32 12.79
C TRP A 200 -8.77 -4.11 11.57
N HIS A 201 -7.76 -4.97 11.73
CA HIS A 201 -7.24 -5.81 10.64
C HIS A 201 -8.33 -6.76 10.13
N ASP A 202 -8.99 -7.49 11.03
CA ASP A 202 -10.08 -8.42 10.68
C ASP A 202 -11.24 -7.69 9.97
N ALA A 203 -11.58 -6.48 10.43
CA ALA A 203 -12.63 -5.67 9.83
C ALA A 203 -12.30 -5.27 8.39
N ILE A 204 -11.05 -4.92 8.08
CA ILE A 204 -10.61 -4.59 6.72
C ILE A 204 -10.50 -5.85 5.85
N ALA A 205 -10.00 -6.96 6.40
CA ALA A 205 -9.90 -8.24 5.71
C ALA A 205 -11.27 -8.80 5.28
N ALA A 206 -12.32 -8.52 6.06
CA ALA A 206 -13.68 -8.92 5.74
C ALA A 206 -14.30 -8.15 4.56
N ARG A 207 -13.73 -7.01 4.14
CA ARG A 207 -14.31 -6.16 3.10
C ARG A 207 -14.24 -6.86 1.72
N PRO A 208 -15.33 -6.84 0.93
CA PRO A 208 -15.33 -7.47 -0.40
C PRO A 208 -14.25 -6.92 -1.34
N ALA A 209 -14.01 -5.60 -1.31
CA ALA A 209 -12.97 -4.96 -2.11
C ALA A 209 -11.55 -5.40 -1.70
N THR A 210 -11.30 -5.60 -0.40
CA THR A 210 -10.05 -6.19 0.08
C THR A 210 -9.82 -7.57 -0.52
N ARG A 211 -10.85 -8.43 -0.53
CA ARG A 211 -10.74 -9.77 -1.12
C ARG A 211 -10.44 -9.71 -2.61
N ARG A 212 -11.12 -8.84 -3.37
CA ARG A 212 -10.85 -8.64 -4.81
C ARG A 212 -9.42 -8.13 -5.04
N ALA A 213 -8.99 -7.11 -4.30
CA ALA A 213 -7.64 -6.55 -4.39
C ALA A 213 -6.54 -7.59 -4.15
N TYR A 214 -6.73 -8.48 -3.16
CA TYR A 214 -5.75 -9.54 -2.87
C TYR A 214 -5.82 -10.73 -3.82
N ALA A 215 -6.94 -10.95 -4.53
CA ALA A 215 -7.05 -11.98 -5.57
C ALA A 215 -6.22 -11.65 -6.81
N LEU A 216 -5.94 -10.36 -7.08
CA LEU A 216 -5.11 -9.92 -8.21
C LEU A 216 -3.70 -10.50 -8.20
N LYS A 217 -3.17 -10.85 -7.01
CA LYS A 217 -1.85 -11.47 -6.89
C LYS A 217 -1.74 -12.75 -7.71
N GLU A 218 -2.80 -13.53 -7.80
CA GLU A 218 -2.84 -14.82 -8.50
C GLU A 218 -2.78 -14.62 -10.03
N GLN A 219 -3.27 -13.48 -10.50
CA GLN A 219 -3.24 -13.11 -11.92
C GLN A 219 -1.84 -12.63 -12.35
N VAL A 220 -1.12 -11.94 -11.46
CA VAL A 220 0.11 -11.21 -11.81
C VAL A 220 1.38 -11.95 -11.38
N ASN A 221 1.35 -12.66 -10.26
CA ASN A 221 2.49 -13.43 -9.77
C ASN A 221 2.03 -14.79 -9.18
N PRO A 222 1.95 -15.84 -10.00
CA PRO A 222 1.62 -17.19 -9.54
C PRO A 222 2.61 -17.79 -8.53
N ASN A 223 3.79 -17.18 -8.38
CA ASN A 223 4.83 -17.58 -7.43
C ASN A 223 4.84 -16.70 -6.16
N ALA A 224 3.88 -15.80 -5.99
CA ALA A 224 3.79 -14.96 -4.79
C ALA A 224 3.78 -15.80 -3.51
N GLY A 225 4.64 -15.45 -2.55
CA GLY A 225 4.79 -16.16 -1.28
C GLY A 225 5.76 -17.35 -1.31
N LYS A 226 6.33 -17.71 -2.46
CA LYS A 226 7.43 -18.69 -2.54
C LYS A 226 8.77 -18.03 -2.15
N PRO A 227 9.76 -18.80 -1.67
CA PRO A 227 11.12 -18.28 -1.46
C PRO A 227 11.70 -17.66 -2.73
N LEU A 228 12.39 -16.53 -2.58
CA LEU A 228 13.05 -15.85 -3.70
C LEU A 228 14.22 -16.68 -4.24
N SER A 229 14.31 -16.78 -5.56
CA SER A 229 15.47 -17.31 -6.27
C SER A 229 16.70 -16.39 -6.13
N GLU A 230 17.88 -16.90 -6.44
CA GLU A 230 19.13 -16.12 -6.38
C GLU A 230 19.11 -14.90 -7.32
N GLU A 231 18.60 -15.07 -8.55
CA GLU A 231 18.48 -13.96 -9.50
C GLU A 231 17.46 -12.91 -9.02
N GLU A 232 16.32 -13.31 -8.47
CA GLU A 232 15.37 -12.34 -7.87
C GLU A 232 16.01 -11.55 -6.73
N ARG A 233 16.79 -12.22 -5.87
CA ARG A 233 17.50 -11.56 -4.75
C ARG A 233 18.51 -10.53 -5.26
N LYS A 234 19.22 -10.84 -6.34
CA LYS A 234 20.19 -9.94 -6.98
C LYS A 234 19.51 -8.70 -7.59
N HIS A 235 18.34 -8.85 -8.21
CA HIS A 235 17.57 -7.72 -8.71
C HIS A 235 16.96 -6.86 -7.59
N LEU A 236 16.52 -7.48 -6.50
CA LEU A 236 15.85 -6.80 -5.39
C LEU A 236 16.81 -6.12 -4.40
N PHE A 237 17.98 -6.73 -4.15
CA PHE A 237 18.91 -6.31 -3.10
C PHE A 237 20.30 -5.90 -3.61
N GLY A 238 20.52 -5.99 -4.93
CA GLY A 238 21.80 -5.67 -5.57
C GLY A 238 22.78 -6.84 -5.61
N LYS A 239 23.85 -6.68 -6.40
CA LYS A 239 25.00 -7.60 -6.41
C LYS A 239 25.82 -7.37 -5.13
N ARG A 240 26.10 -8.44 -4.39
CA ARG A 240 27.29 -8.48 -3.52
C ARG A 240 28.49 -8.88 -4.37
#